data_AF-A0A2D5D4Z8-F1
#
_entry.id   AF-A0A2D5D4Z8-F1
#
_cell.length_a   1.000
_cell.length_b   1.000
_cell.length_c   1.000
_cell.angle_alpha   90.00
_cell.angle_beta   90.00
_cell.angle_gamma   90.00
#
_symmetry.space_group_name_H-M   'P 1'
#
loop_
_entity.id
_entity.type
_entity.pdbx_description
1 polymer ?
#
loop_
_entity_poly.entity_id
_entity_poly.type
_entity_poly.pdbx_seq_one_letter_code
_entity_poly.pdbx_strand_id
1 'polypeptide(L)'
;MRGWIATARRLAGPDGLVVRASLVGVKGSSPREAGAMMLISDQEIWQSIGGGTLEYQIMQQARAMMSESRPSWARQLVKAALGPDMGQCCGGQVRVLLESFGPAELSVLEGLQDATLLTHPLSGTNPVTSAGDMPSGLSADGSAFVAPVVTDPHPVFLYGAGHIGRALAPHLAALDCDLHWVDIAAGRFPDMVPAGVERVIATDPTVIASHAPPHAMHLVITHNHALDEAICLAILKGDGFARLGLIGSATKAARFRSRLATA
;
A
#
# COMPACT_ATOMS: atom_id res chain seq x y z
N MET A 1 -3.68 5.21 12.87
CA MET A 1 -2.45 5.84 12.36
C MET A 1 -1.98 5.02 11.18
N ARG A 2 -2.01 5.56 9.95
CA ARG A 2 -1.78 4.79 8.70
C ARG A 2 -0.36 4.94 8.12
N GLY A 3 0.52 5.74 8.74
CA GLY A 3 1.91 5.95 8.29
C GLY A 3 2.93 5.10 9.04
N TRP A 4 4.02 4.71 8.36
CA TRP A 4 5.04 3.86 8.97
C TRP A 4 5.77 4.53 10.14
N ILE A 5 5.87 5.87 10.16
CA ILE A 5 6.54 6.63 11.23
C ILE A 5 5.84 6.43 12.57
N ALA A 6 4.51 6.55 12.60
CA ALA A 6 3.72 6.34 13.80
C ALA A 6 3.82 4.88 14.29
N THR A 7 3.81 3.93 13.36
CA THR A 7 4.01 2.51 13.68
C THR A 7 5.43 2.25 14.20
N ALA A 8 6.44 2.88 13.63
CA ALA A 8 7.84 2.76 14.07
C ALA A 8 7.99 3.24 15.52
N ARG A 9 7.37 4.36 15.89
CA ARG A 9 7.35 4.84 17.29
C ARG A 9 6.65 3.87 18.23
N ARG A 10 5.49 3.34 17.83
CA ARG A 10 4.78 2.33 18.63
C ARG A 10 5.64 1.09 18.86
N LEU A 11 6.29 0.60 17.79
CA LEU A 11 7.12 -0.59 17.82
C LEU A 11 8.42 -0.40 18.62
N ALA A 12 9.05 0.76 18.53
CA ALA A 12 10.23 1.09 19.30
C ALA A 12 9.92 1.27 20.80
N GLY A 13 8.75 1.81 21.14
CA GLY A 13 8.46 2.25 22.50
C GLY A 13 9.31 3.46 22.92
N PRO A 14 9.32 3.82 24.22
CA PRO A 14 9.97 5.03 24.71
C PRO A 14 11.50 5.05 24.52
N ASP A 15 12.15 3.91 24.75
CA ASP A 15 13.62 3.79 24.79
C ASP A 15 14.17 2.75 23.79
N GLY A 16 13.30 2.07 23.05
CA GLY A 16 13.72 1.00 22.16
C GLY A 16 14.14 1.47 20.77
N LEU A 17 14.56 0.50 19.97
CA LEU A 17 14.99 0.69 18.60
C LEU A 17 14.03 -0.01 17.65
N VAL A 18 13.89 0.56 16.46
CA VAL A 18 13.17 -0.06 15.35
C VAL A 18 14.03 0.07 14.10
N VAL A 19 14.08 -1.00 13.31
CA VAL A 19 14.77 -0.99 12.03
C VAL A 19 13.74 -1.03 10.92
N ARG A 20 13.87 -0.11 9.97
CA ARG A 20 13.13 -0.12 8.72
C ARG A 20 13.96 -0.81 7.66
N ALA A 21 13.38 -1.79 6.99
CA ALA A 21 13.96 -2.44 5.82
C ALA A 21 13.14 -2.08 4.57
N SER A 22 13.79 -1.55 3.52
CA SER A 22 13.12 -1.11 2.29
C SER A 22 13.79 -1.68 1.05
N LEU A 23 13.01 -2.24 0.12
CA LEU A 23 13.48 -2.61 -1.21
C LEU A 23 13.72 -1.33 -2.02
N VAL A 24 14.99 -0.93 -2.15
CA VAL A 24 15.39 0.29 -2.90
C VAL A 24 15.73 0.00 -4.36
N GLY A 25 15.84 -1.27 -4.74
CA GLY A 25 16.08 -1.66 -6.12
C GLY A 25 15.84 -3.15 -6.35
N VAL A 26 15.26 -3.47 -7.49
CA VAL A 26 14.95 -4.82 -7.95
C VAL A 26 15.45 -4.98 -9.37
N LYS A 27 16.09 -6.10 -9.67
CA LYS A 27 16.47 -6.49 -11.04
C LYS A 27 16.04 -7.93 -11.29
N GLY A 28 15.22 -8.14 -12.31
CA GLY A 28 14.61 -9.45 -12.58
C GLY A 28 13.45 -9.74 -11.61
N SER A 29 13.07 -11.01 -11.49
CA SER A 29 11.92 -11.41 -10.65
C SER A 29 12.23 -11.32 -9.15
N SER A 30 11.39 -10.61 -8.40
CA SER A 30 11.36 -10.58 -6.94
C SER A 30 9.94 -10.81 -6.41
N PRO A 31 9.77 -11.21 -5.14
CA PRO A 31 8.43 -11.37 -4.54
C PRO A 31 7.65 -10.06 -4.37
N ARG A 32 8.35 -8.93 -4.25
CA ARG A 32 7.79 -7.57 -4.10
C ARG A 32 8.60 -6.56 -4.91
N GLU A 33 7.93 -5.48 -5.30
CA GLU A 33 8.51 -4.37 -6.08
C GLU A 33 9.35 -3.42 -5.22
N ALA A 34 10.17 -2.58 -5.87
CA ALA A 34 10.86 -1.48 -5.20
C ALA A 34 9.84 -0.55 -4.51
N GLY A 35 10.16 -0.11 -3.29
CA GLY A 35 9.25 0.62 -2.41
C GLY A 35 8.57 -0.24 -1.35
N ALA A 36 8.51 -1.56 -1.51
CA ALA A 36 8.06 -2.44 -0.44
C ALA A 36 9.00 -2.31 0.78
N MET A 37 8.40 -2.23 1.97
CA MET A 37 9.13 -2.04 3.22
C MET A 37 8.54 -2.90 4.34
N MET A 38 9.34 -3.16 5.36
CA MET A 38 8.88 -3.67 6.65
C MET A 38 9.55 -2.93 7.81
N LEU A 39 8.89 -2.90 8.96
CA LEU A 39 9.47 -2.48 10.24
C LEU A 39 9.73 -3.70 11.09
N ILE A 40 10.86 -3.69 11.78
CA ILE A 40 11.35 -4.80 12.59
C ILE A 40 11.69 -4.21 13.95
N SER A 41 11.11 -4.76 15.01
CA SER A 41 11.50 -4.56 16.41
C SER A 41 12.07 -5.87 16.98
N ASP A 42 12.43 -5.86 18.26
CA ASP A 42 12.83 -7.06 19.00
C ASP A 42 11.71 -8.12 19.06
N GLN A 43 10.46 -7.67 19.20
CA GLN A 43 9.29 -8.52 19.47
C GLN A 43 8.33 -8.63 18.29
N GLU A 44 8.16 -7.55 17.54
CA GLU A 44 7.13 -7.43 16.50
C GLU A 44 7.74 -7.08 15.13
N ILE A 45 7.01 -7.44 14.08
CA ILE A 45 7.22 -6.96 12.73
C ILE A 45 5.95 -6.28 12.22
N TRP A 46 6.10 -5.34 11.29
CA TRP A 46 4.98 -4.72 10.58
C TRP A 46 5.29 -4.65 9.08
N GLN A 47 4.31 -5.03 8.25
CA GLN A 47 4.45 -5.20 6.80
C GLN A 47 5.49 -6.27 6.41
N SER A 48 5.71 -6.45 5.10
CA SER A 48 6.61 -7.46 4.54
C SER A 48 7.27 -6.94 3.26
N ILE A 49 8.53 -7.35 3.07
CA ILE A 49 9.30 -7.12 1.84
C ILE A 49 9.22 -8.32 0.88
N GLY A 50 8.41 -9.33 1.20
CA GLY A 50 8.12 -10.47 0.32
C GLY A 50 8.22 -11.85 0.96
N GLY A 51 8.57 -11.94 2.24
CA GLY A 51 8.66 -13.21 2.97
C GLY A 51 9.84 -14.10 2.56
N GLY A 52 9.79 -15.35 3.01
CA GLY A 52 10.79 -16.38 2.70
C GLY A 52 12.18 -16.15 3.32
N THR A 53 13.19 -16.80 2.75
CA THR A 53 14.58 -16.77 3.26
C THR A 53 15.16 -15.36 3.28
N LEU A 54 14.87 -14.53 2.25
CA LEU A 54 15.35 -13.15 2.18
C LEU A 54 14.88 -12.36 3.39
N GLU A 55 13.57 -12.36 3.65
CA GLU A 55 12.99 -11.61 4.76
C GLU A 55 13.55 -12.09 6.10
N TYR A 56 13.69 -13.40 6.29
CA TYR A 56 14.30 -13.98 7.49
C TYR A 56 15.75 -13.51 7.71
N GLN A 57 16.58 -13.48 6.66
CA GLN A 57 17.96 -12.99 6.75
C GLN A 57 18.02 -11.49 7.04
N ILE A 58 17.13 -10.71 6.41
CA ILE A 58 17.01 -9.27 6.66
C ILE A 58 16.59 -9.00 8.11
N MET A 59 15.65 -9.78 8.66
CA MET A 59 15.26 -9.67 10.06
C MET A 59 16.43 -9.94 11.02
N GLN A 60 17.26 -10.94 10.73
CA GLN A 60 18.47 -11.21 11.54
C GLN A 60 19.46 -10.06 11.48
N GLN A 61 19.75 -9.51 10.28
CA GLN A 61 20.64 -8.37 10.13
C GLN A 61 20.09 -7.11 10.81
N ALA A 62 18.80 -6.84 10.66
CA ALA A 62 18.12 -5.73 11.32
C ALA A 62 18.24 -5.84 12.85
N ARG A 63 17.99 -7.03 13.43
CA ARG A 63 18.15 -7.26 14.87
C ARG A 63 19.59 -7.12 15.32
N ALA A 64 20.57 -7.54 14.51
CA ALA A 64 21.98 -7.32 14.82
C ALA A 64 22.40 -5.84 14.76
N MET A 65 21.70 -5.01 13.97
CA MET A 65 21.91 -3.55 13.94
C MET A 65 21.33 -2.83 15.16
N MET A 66 20.47 -3.49 15.95
CA MET A 66 19.90 -2.92 17.16
C MET A 66 20.89 -3.05 18.32
N SER A 67 21.77 -2.07 18.44
CA SER A 67 22.71 -1.93 19.55
C SER A 67 22.66 -0.51 20.10
N GLU A 68 22.82 -0.35 21.42
CA GLU A 68 22.92 0.95 22.09
C GLU A 68 24.13 1.77 21.60
N SER A 69 25.19 1.11 21.14
CA SER A 69 26.43 1.74 20.67
C SER A 69 26.44 2.09 19.18
N ARG A 70 25.27 2.20 18.55
CA ARG A 70 25.15 2.55 17.12
C ARG A 70 25.40 4.05 16.87
N PRO A 71 25.89 4.43 15.68
CA PRO A 71 25.87 5.83 15.27
C PRO A 71 24.44 6.34 15.10
N SER A 72 24.25 7.66 15.25
CA SER A 72 22.98 8.28 14.89
C SER A 72 22.71 8.09 13.40
N TRP A 73 21.44 7.83 13.05
CA TRP A 73 21.01 7.52 11.69
C TRP A 73 21.76 6.34 11.04
N ALA A 74 22.11 5.34 11.84
CA ALA A 74 22.78 4.13 11.37
C ALA A 74 22.00 3.47 10.23
N ARG A 75 22.69 3.12 9.15
CA ARG A 75 22.11 2.47 7.98
C ARG A 75 23.07 1.51 7.31
N GLN A 76 22.51 0.56 6.59
CA GLN A 76 23.24 -0.44 5.83
C GLN A 76 22.50 -0.79 4.56
N LEU A 77 23.22 -0.83 3.43
CA LEU A 77 22.67 -1.29 2.16
C LEU A 77 23.07 -2.75 1.92
N VAL A 78 22.10 -3.65 1.95
CA VAL A 78 22.26 -5.08 1.72
C VAL A 78 21.97 -5.40 0.26
N LYS A 79 22.84 -6.17 -0.40
CA LYS A 79 22.63 -6.68 -1.75
C LYS A 79 22.42 -8.19 -1.67
N ALA A 80 21.34 -8.69 -2.26
CA ALA A 80 20.97 -10.11 -2.22
C ALA A 80 20.61 -10.62 -3.61
N ALA A 81 21.14 -11.78 -3.99
CA ALA A 81 20.75 -12.51 -5.19
C ALA A 81 19.75 -13.60 -4.81
N LEU A 82 18.54 -13.57 -5.36
CA LEU A 82 17.41 -14.41 -4.98
C LEU A 82 17.48 -15.85 -5.51
N GLY A 83 18.55 -16.20 -6.22
CA GLY A 83 18.70 -17.46 -6.94
C GLY A 83 18.68 -18.74 -6.09
N PRO A 84 18.92 -19.91 -6.73
CA PRO A 84 18.78 -21.24 -6.12
C PRO A 84 19.53 -21.42 -4.80
N ASP A 85 20.66 -20.72 -4.64
CA ASP A 85 21.51 -20.75 -3.45
C ASP A 85 20.81 -20.23 -2.17
N MET A 86 19.69 -19.50 -2.30
CA MET A 86 18.84 -19.07 -1.19
C MET A 86 17.58 -19.93 -0.99
N GLY A 87 17.44 -21.04 -1.71
CA GLY A 87 16.26 -21.90 -1.66
C GLY A 87 14.98 -21.22 -2.15
N GLN A 88 15.11 -20.19 -2.99
CA GLN A 88 13.98 -19.43 -3.55
C GLN A 88 13.82 -19.73 -5.05
N CYS A 89 12.59 -19.63 -5.56
CA CYS A 89 12.29 -19.83 -6.98
C CYS A 89 12.58 -18.59 -7.85
N CYS A 90 12.81 -17.41 -7.25
CA CYS A 90 12.99 -16.15 -7.96
C CYS A 90 14.44 -15.95 -8.40
N GLY A 91 14.72 -15.72 -9.70
CA GLY A 91 16.10 -15.53 -10.20
C GLY A 91 16.67 -14.12 -10.09
N GLY A 92 15.98 -13.17 -9.44
CA GLY A 92 16.34 -11.75 -9.44
C GLY A 92 17.44 -11.36 -8.46
N GLN A 93 17.72 -10.06 -8.40
CA GLN A 93 18.59 -9.42 -7.42
C GLN A 93 17.87 -8.24 -6.78
N VAL A 94 18.08 -8.05 -5.49
CA VAL A 94 17.46 -6.96 -4.72
C VAL A 94 18.49 -6.17 -3.93
N ARG A 95 18.19 -4.91 -3.69
CA ARG A 95 18.90 -4.01 -2.78
C ARG A 95 17.95 -3.64 -1.65
N VAL A 96 18.33 -3.93 -0.42
CA VAL A 96 17.55 -3.62 0.78
C VAL A 96 18.29 -2.58 1.61
N LEU A 97 17.68 -1.42 1.84
CA LEU A 97 18.19 -0.42 2.77
C LEU A 97 17.65 -0.72 4.16
N LEU A 98 18.55 -0.93 5.12
CA LEU A 98 18.26 -1.04 6.54
C LEU A 98 18.58 0.30 7.21
N GLU A 99 17.64 0.84 7.98
CA GLU A 99 17.80 2.08 8.74
C GLU A 99 17.37 1.84 10.18
N SER A 100 18.24 2.13 11.14
CA SER A 100 17.96 1.99 12.57
C SER A 100 17.56 3.33 13.17
N PHE A 101 16.39 3.35 13.82
CA PHE A 101 15.82 4.53 14.46
C PHE A 101 15.62 4.28 15.94
N GLY A 102 16.02 5.23 16.76
CA GLY A 102 15.77 5.26 18.20
C GLY A 102 15.11 6.58 18.59
N PRO A 103 15.04 6.90 19.89
CA PRO A 103 14.23 8.01 20.38
C PRO A 103 14.56 9.36 19.71
N ALA A 104 15.84 9.65 19.50
CA ALA A 104 16.29 10.88 18.85
C ALA A 104 15.86 10.96 17.37
N GLU A 105 16.10 9.91 16.58
CA GLU A 105 15.70 9.91 15.16
C GLU A 105 14.17 9.88 15.00
N LEU A 106 13.47 9.15 15.87
CA LEU A 106 12.01 9.06 15.86
C LEU A 106 11.35 10.40 16.19
N SER A 107 11.96 11.22 17.06
CA SER A 107 11.50 12.60 17.32
C SER A 107 11.65 13.49 16.08
N VAL A 108 12.73 13.33 15.31
CA VAL A 108 12.89 14.04 14.03
C VAL A 108 11.87 13.58 13.00
N LEU A 109 11.67 12.25 12.89
CA LEU A 109 10.70 11.67 11.95
C LEU A 109 9.26 12.09 12.27
N GLU A 110 8.90 12.27 13.54
CA GLU A 110 7.59 12.80 13.93
C GLU A 110 7.33 14.18 13.31
N GLY A 111 8.34 15.06 13.25
CA GLY A 111 8.24 16.34 12.56
C GLY A 111 8.06 16.25 11.05
N LEU A 112 8.24 15.06 10.46
CA LEU A 112 8.10 14.78 9.04
C LEU A 112 6.84 13.95 8.71
N GLN A 113 5.96 13.69 9.70
CA GLN A 113 4.79 12.82 9.53
C GLN A 113 3.77 13.31 8.50
N ASP A 114 3.72 14.62 8.27
CA ASP A 114 2.81 15.25 7.30
C ASP A 114 3.43 15.38 5.90
N ALA A 115 4.69 14.97 5.72
CA ALA A 115 5.32 14.94 4.41
C ALA A 115 4.74 13.79 3.57
N THR A 116 4.54 14.01 2.27
CA THR A 116 4.12 12.94 1.35
C THR A 116 5.24 11.94 1.10
N LEU A 117 6.44 12.47 0.84
CA LEU A 117 7.63 11.71 0.45
C LEU A 117 8.83 12.11 1.31
N LEU A 118 9.67 11.13 1.62
CA LEU A 118 10.94 11.31 2.32
C LEU A 118 12.12 10.86 1.48
N THR A 119 13.23 11.56 1.66
CA THR A 119 14.52 11.21 1.09
C THR A 119 15.33 10.43 2.11
N HIS A 120 15.61 9.17 1.80
CA HIS A 120 16.42 8.25 2.60
C HIS A 120 17.82 8.12 1.99
N PRO A 121 18.88 8.68 2.59
CA PRO A 121 20.22 8.49 2.07
C PRO A 121 20.61 7.01 2.14
N LEU A 122 21.31 6.50 1.11
CA LEU A 122 21.70 5.09 1.05
C LEU A 122 22.98 4.78 1.85
N SER A 123 23.69 5.82 2.31
CA SER A 123 24.94 5.71 3.09
C SER A 123 25.13 6.93 4.01
N GLY A 124 26.15 6.87 4.86
CA GLY A 124 26.48 7.93 5.82
C GLY A 124 25.49 8.03 6.99
N THR A 125 25.53 9.16 7.70
CA THR A 125 24.75 9.44 8.92
C THR A 125 23.86 10.68 8.77
N ASN A 126 23.69 11.19 7.55
CA ASN A 126 22.81 12.33 7.29
C ASN A 126 21.35 11.98 7.60
N PRO A 127 20.55 12.84 8.23
CA PRO A 127 19.15 12.57 8.53
C PRO A 127 18.28 12.26 7.31
N VAL A 128 17.16 11.57 7.55
CA VAL A 128 16.04 11.52 6.59
C VAL A 128 15.39 12.88 6.54
N THR A 129 15.02 13.34 5.34
CA THR A 129 14.43 14.67 5.11
C THR A 129 13.17 14.57 4.25
N SER A 130 12.34 15.62 4.25
CA SER A 130 11.24 15.72 3.27
C SER A 130 11.80 15.80 1.84
N ALA A 131 11.17 15.08 0.92
CA ALA A 131 11.57 15.06 -0.49
C ALA A 131 10.89 16.15 -1.35
N GLY A 132 9.91 16.88 -0.80
CA GLY A 132 9.09 17.80 -1.59
C GLY A 132 8.42 17.11 -2.78
N ASP A 133 8.60 17.68 -3.98
CA ASP A 133 7.98 17.19 -5.23
C ASP A 133 8.84 16.16 -6.00
N MET A 134 9.92 15.66 -5.39
CA MET A 134 10.77 14.65 -6.02
C MET A 134 10.00 13.35 -6.27
N PRO A 135 10.15 12.69 -7.43
CA PRO A 135 9.47 11.42 -7.69
C PRO A 135 10.00 10.30 -6.77
N SER A 136 9.12 9.36 -6.41
CA SER A 136 9.52 8.16 -5.66
C SER A 136 10.47 7.27 -6.46
N GLY A 137 11.46 6.68 -5.79
CA GLY A 137 12.46 5.80 -6.40
C GLY A 137 13.89 6.17 -6.01
N LEU A 138 14.87 5.57 -6.68
CA LEU A 138 16.27 5.95 -6.52
C LEU A 138 16.51 7.35 -7.11
N SER A 139 17.29 8.17 -6.41
CA SER A 139 17.76 9.46 -6.93
C SER A 139 18.63 9.25 -8.17
N ALA A 140 18.72 10.28 -9.02
CA ALA A 140 19.45 10.21 -10.28
C ALA A 140 20.94 9.88 -10.12
N ASP A 141 21.55 10.33 -9.02
CA ASP A 141 22.94 10.04 -8.63
C ASP A 141 23.09 8.70 -7.86
N GLY A 142 21.97 8.03 -7.55
CA GLY A 142 21.93 6.79 -6.79
C GLY A 142 22.37 6.92 -5.33
N SER A 143 22.42 8.14 -4.77
CA SER A 143 22.86 8.40 -3.40
C SER A 143 21.72 8.28 -2.36
N ALA A 144 20.46 8.39 -2.80
CA ALA A 144 19.29 8.34 -1.94
C ALA A 144 18.13 7.55 -2.56
N PHE A 145 17.17 7.19 -1.71
CA PHE A 145 15.90 6.58 -2.09
C PHE A 145 14.75 7.45 -1.59
N VAL A 146 13.89 7.89 -2.50
CA VAL A 146 12.70 8.68 -2.20
C VAL A 146 11.51 7.73 -2.04
N ALA A 147 10.87 7.76 -0.88
CA ALA A 147 9.78 6.84 -0.53
C ALA A 147 8.64 7.56 0.22
N PRO A 148 7.40 7.09 0.10
CA PRO A 148 6.27 7.70 0.80
C PRO A 148 6.29 7.48 2.32
N VAL A 149 5.79 8.46 3.06
CA VAL A 149 5.53 8.36 4.52
C VAL A 149 4.33 7.46 4.81
N VAL A 150 3.31 7.58 3.98
CA VAL A 150 2.08 6.83 4.06
C VAL A 150 1.97 5.96 2.82
N THR A 151 1.92 4.65 3.01
CA THR A 151 1.43 3.75 1.95
C THR A 151 -0.08 3.77 2.04
N ASP A 152 -0.72 4.80 1.49
CA ASP A 152 -2.18 4.88 1.58
C ASP A 152 -2.78 3.66 0.89
N PRO A 153 -3.67 2.93 1.59
CA PRO A 153 -4.33 1.79 1.00
C PRO A 153 -5.15 2.27 -0.21
N HIS A 154 -5.08 1.54 -1.32
CA HIS A 154 -5.72 2.00 -2.55
C HIS A 154 -7.23 2.14 -2.33
N PRO A 155 -7.85 3.26 -2.76
CA PRO A 155 -9.30 3.42 -2.70
C PRO A 155 -9.98 2.37 -3.58
N VAL A 156 -10.86 1.58 -2.96
CA VAL A 156 -11.67 0.58 -3.66
C VAL A 156 -13.14 0.88 -3.41
N PHE A 157 -13.89 1.15 -4.47
CA PHE A 157 -15.33 1.34 -4.42
C PHE A 157 -16.04 0.09 -4.89
N LEU A 158 -16.71 -0.59 -3.97
CA LEU A 158 -17.50 -1.79 -4.21
C LEU A 158 -18.98 -1.40 -4.30
N TYR A 159 -19.56 -1.38 -5.50
CA TYR A 159 -20.96 -1.04 -5.70
C TYR A 159 -21.82 -2.31 -5.68
N GLY A 160 -22.65 -2.44 -4.65
CA GLY A 160 -23.58 -3.53 -4.44
C GLY A 160 -23.24 -4.34 -3.19
N ALA A 161 -24.15 -4.32 -2.21
CA ALA A 161 -24.13 -5.14 -1.00
C ALA A 161 -25.02 -6.40 -1.15
N GLY A 162 -25.22 -6.87 -2.38
CA GLY A 162 -25.83 -8.17 -2.66
C GLY A 162 -24.94 -9.35 -2.25
N HIS A 163 -25.38 -10.58 -2.53
CA HIS A 163 -24.64 -11.80 -2.12
C HIS A 163 -23.17 -11.82 -2.58
N ILE A 164 -22.87 -11.34 -3.80
CA ILE A 164 -21.50 -11.24 -4.31
C ILE A 164 -20.68 -10.23 -3.50
N GLY A 165 -21.23 -9.03 -3.24
CA GLY A 165 -20.53 -8.01 -2.47
C GLY A 165 -20.27 -8.44 -1.04
N ARG A 166 -21.23 -9.14 -0.43
CA ARG A 166 -21.07 -9.73 0.90
C ARG A 166 -19.98 -10.79 0.97
N ALA A 167 -19.80 -11.57 -0.10
CA ALA A 167 -18.70 -12.52 -0.19
C ALA A 167 -17.36 -11.84 -0.46
N LEU A 168 -17.33 -10.76 -1.25
CA LEU A 168 -16.09 -10.12 -1.69
C LEU A 168 -15.52 -9.12 -0.66
N ALA A 169 -16.38 -8.36 0.04
CA ALA A 169 -15.95 -7.31 0.96
C ALA A 169 -14.98 -7.79 2.06
N PRO A 170 -15.15 -8.97 2.71
CA PRO A 170 -14.18 -9.47 3.69
C PRO A 170 -12.80 -9.74 3.09
N HIS A 171 -12.73 -10.24 1.85
CA HIS A 171 -11.47 -10.49 1.17
C HIS A 171 -10.76 -9.19 0.78
N LEU A 172 -11.51 -8.20 0.30
CA LEU A 172 -10.96 -6.87 -0.01
C LEU A 172 -10.47 -6.15 1.26
N ALA A 173 -11.20 -6.26 2.37
CA ALA A 173 -10.77 -5.71 3.66
C ALA A 173 -9.46 -6.37 4.15
N ALA A 174 -9.31 -7.69 3.96
CA ALA A 174 -8.09 -8.40 4.33
C ALA A 174 -6.85 -8.02 3.51
N LEU A 175 -7.05 -7.41 2.33
CA LEU A 175 -5.97 -6.87 1.49
C LEU A 175 -5.53 -5.46 1.90
N ASP A 176 -6.04 -4.93 3.01
CA ASP A 176 -5.73 -3.59 3.52
C ASP A 176 -5.98 -2.51 2.46
N CYS A 177 -7.17 -2.55 1.84
CA CYS A 177 -7.65 -1.53 0.91
C CYS A 177 -8.51 -0.48 1.65
N ASP A 178 -8.55 0.75 1.15
CA ASP A 178 -9.50 1.76 1.64
C ASP A 178 -10.86 1.46 0.99
N LEU A 179 -11.61 0.54 1.60
CA LEU A 179 -12.81 -0.04 1.01
C LEU A 179 -14.06 0.78 1.33
N HIS A 180 -14.64 1.38 0.28
CA HIS A 180 -15.92 2.07 0.27
C HIS A 180 -16.99 1.13 -0.29
N TRP A 181 -17.82 0.57 0.57
CA TRP A 181 -18.87 -0.37 0.18
C TRP A 181 -20.21 0.35 0.00
N VAL A 182 -20.62 0.53 -1.25
CA VAL A 182 -21.74 1.39 -1.66
C VAL A 182 -22.97 0.56 -1.99
N ASP A 183 -24.13 0.89 -1.42
CA ASP A 183 -25.43 0.37 -1.85
C ASP A 183 -26.55 1.40 -1.60
N ILE A 184 -27.68 1.25 -2.27
CA ILE A 184 -28.84 2.14 -2.14
C ILE A 184 -29.65 1.89 -0.87
N ALA A 185 -29.52 0.70 -0.27
CA ALA A 185 -30.37 0.28 0.84
C ALA A 185 -29.55 -0.24 2.02
N ALA A 186 -29.76 0.35 3.20
CA ALA A 186 -29.09 -0.04 4.45
C ALA A 186 -29.25 -1.54 4.77
N GLY A 187 -30.44 -2.11 4.53
CA GLY A 187 -30.72 -3.54 4.76
C GLY A 187 -30.01 -4.50 3.80
N ARG A 188 -29.29 -4.00 2.79
CA ARG A 188 -28.44 -4.83 1.92
C ARG A 188 -27.10 -5.15 2.57
N PHE A 189 -26.63 -4.35 3.51
CA PHE A 189 -25.41 -4.69 4.23
C PHE A 189 -25.65 -5.86 5.21
N PRO A 190 -24.62 -6.69 5.49
CA PRO A 190 -24.70 -7.64 6.60
C PRO A 190 -24.68 -6.90 7.94
N ASP A 191 -25.19 -7.56 8.99
CA ASP A 191 -25.22 -6.99 10.34
C ASP A 191 -23.80 -6.68 10.86
N MET A 192 -22.86 -7.58 10.55
CA MET A 192 -21.44 -7.41 10.83
C MET A 192 -20.69 -7.01 9.56
N VAL A 193 -20.06 -5.85 9.60
CA VAL A 193 -19.17 -5.35 8.54
C VAL A 193 -17.72 -5.51 8.99
N PRO A 194 -16.80 -5.96 8.10
CA PRO A 194 -15.39 -6.07 8.44
C PRO A 194 -14.81 -4.75 8.94
N ALA A 195 -13.87 -4.82 9.88
CA ALA A 195 -13.19 -3.65 10.40
C ALA A 195 -12.47 -2.88 9.28
N GLY A 196 -12.53 -1.55 9.31
CA GLY A 196 -11.91 -0.68 8.31
C GLY A 196 -12.72 -0.47 7.02
N VAL A 197 -13.84 -1.17 6.84
CA VAL A 197 -14.72 -0.97 5.68
C VAL A 197 -15.71 0.17 5.94
N GLU A 198 -15.75 1.15 5.05
CA GLU A 198 -16.72 2.24 5.08
C GLU A 198 -18.02 1.83 4.40
N ARG A 199 -19.14 1.87 5.14
CA ARG A 199 -20.47 1.67 4.56
C ARG A 199 -20.99 2.98 3.99
N VAL A 200 -21.26 3.00 2.70
CA VAL A 200 -21.82 4.16 2.01
C VAL A 200 -23.23 3.83 1.55
N ILE A 201 -24.22 4.40 2.24
CA ILE A 201 -25.62 4.27 1.85
C ILE A 201 -25.96 5.50 0.99
N ALA A 202 -26.07 5.29 -0.32
CA ALA A 202 -26.27 6.36 -1.28
C ALA A 202 -27.50 6.07 -2.15
N THR A 203 -28.51 6.93 -2.07
CA THR A 203 -29.71 6.82 -2.93
C THR A 203 -29.36 6.90 -4.42
N ASP A 204 -28.28 7.60 -4.74
CA ASP A 204 -27.69 7.64 -6.07
C ASP A 204 -26.18 7.29 -6.02
N PRO A 205 -25.81 6.03 -6.27
CA PRO A 205 -24.41 5.60 -6.32
C PRO A 205 -23.59 6.26 -7.43
N THR A 206 -24.22 6.87 -8.44
CA THR A 206 -23.49 7.58 -9.51
C THR A 206 -22.81 8.84 -8.99
N VAL A 207 -23.40 9.51 -7.99
CA VAL A 207 -22.81 10.67 -7.31
C VAL A 207 -21.53 10.27 -6.58
N ILE A 208 -21.56 9.12 -5.88
CA ILE A 208 -20.37 8.57 -5.22
C ILE A 208 -19.29 8.27 -6.26
N ALA A 209 -19.69 7.66 -7.39
CA ALA A 209 -18.79 7.31 -8.46
C ALA A 209 -18.11 8.53 -9.12
N SER A 210 -18.83 9.64 -9.29
CA SER A 210 -18.29 10.89 -9.86
C SER A 210 -17.34 11.65 -8.93
N HIS A 211 -17.38 11.41 -7.62
CA HIS A 211 -16.50 12.07 -6.64
C HIS A 211 -15.35 11.19 -6.15
N ALA A 212 -15.27 9.95 -6.64
CA ALA A 212 -14.16 9.06 -6.31
C ALA A 212 -12.83 9.61 -6.87
N PRO A 213 -11.71 9.40 -6.17
CA PRO A 213 -10.42 9.92 -6.60
C PRO A 213 -9.95 9.25 -7.92
N PRO A 214 -9.17 9.93 -8.79
CA PRO A 214 -8.79 9.41 -10.11
C PRO A 214 -7.96 8.11 -10.12
N HIS A 215 -7.40 7.72 -8.98
CA HIS A 215 -6.63 6.49 -8.81
C HIS A 215 -7.45 5.37 -8.13
N ALA A 216 -8.76 5.55 -7.96
CA ALA A 216 -9.63 4.55 -7.37
C ALA A 216 -9.83 3.34 -8.27
N MET A 217 -10.03 2.18 -7.64
CA MET A 217 -10.53 0.98 -8.29
C MET A 217 -12.03 0.84 -8.05
N HIS A 218 -12.78 0.54 -9.09
CA HIS A 218 -14.23 0.41 -9.05
C HIS A 218 -14.65 -1.03 -9.39
N LEU A 219 -15.48 -1.61 -8.53
CA LEU A 219 -16.09 -2.93 -8.73
C LEU A 219 -17.61 -2.77 -8.73
N VAL A 220 -18.19 -2.75 -9.93
CA VAL A 220 -19.64 -2.61 -10.13
C VAL A 220 -20.28 -3.99 -10.17
N ILE A 221 -20.93 -4.36 -9.06
CA ILE A 221 -21.47 -5.71 -8.86
C ILE A 221 -22.94 -5.69 -8.39
N THR A 222 -23.69 -4.67 -8.79
CA THR A 222 -25.10 -4.57 -8.41
C THR A 222 -25.95 -5.61 -9.15
N HIS A 223 -27.19 -5.77 -8.71
CA HIS A 223 -28.16 -6.63 -9.39
C HIS A 223 -29.00 -5.87 -10.44
N ASN A 224 -28.84 -4.54 -10.54
CA ASN A 224 -29.65 -3.69 -11.42
C ASN A 224 -28.81 -3.24 -12.62
N HIS A 225 -29.17 -3.73 -13.80
CA HIS A 225 -28.43 -3.42 -15.03
C HIS A 225 -28.44 -1.94 -15.41
N ALA A 226 -29.54 -1.21 -15.19
CA ALA A 226 -29.58 0.21 -15.50
C ALA A 226 -28.68 1.02 -14.56
N LEU A 227 -28.65 0.63 -13.28
CA LEU A 227 -27.77 1.23 -12.29
C LEU A 227 -26.29 0.93 -12.58
N ASP A 228 -25.96 -0.32 -12.90
CA ASP A 228 -24.59 -0.70 -13.31
C ASP A 228 -24.10 0.17 -14.47
N GLU A 229 -24.94 0.36 -15.49
CA GLU A 229 -24.60 1.14 -16.68
C GLU A 229 -24.39 2.62 -16.33
N ALA A 230 -25.27 3.18 -15.51
CA ALA A 230 -25.17 4.56 -15.05
C ALA A 230 -23.91 4.80 -14.21
N ILE A 231 -23.56 3.89 -13.30
CA ILE A 231 -22.32 3.94 -12.53
C ILE A 231 -21.11 3.86 -13.46
N CYS A 232 -21.07 2.89 -14.38
CA CYS A 232 -19.98 2.77 -15.35
C CYS A 232 -19.82 4.03 -16.19
N LEU A 233 -20.92 4.62 -16.68
CA LEU A 233 -20.90 5.85 -17.46
C LEU A 233 -20.36 7.03 -16.63
N ALA A 234 -20.81 7.17 -15.38
CA ALA A 234 -20.35 8.23 -14.48
C ALA A 234 -18.83 8.14 -14.23
N ILE A 235 -18.30 6.93 -14.04
CA ILE A 235 -16.86 6.68 -13.86
C ILE A 235 -16.09 7.00 -15.14
N LEU A 236 -16.59 6.58 -16.31
CA LEU A 236 -15.94 6.80 -17.60
C LEU A 236 -15.93 8.29 -18.00
N LYS A 237 -16.92 9.07 -17.56
CA LYS A 237 -17.01 10.52 -17.80
C LYS A 237 -16.24 11.36 -16.79
N GLY A 238 -15.79 10.78 -15.67
CA GLY A 238 -15.06 11.47 -14.61
C GLY A 238 -13.61 11.77 -14.96
N ASP A 239 -12.87 12.28 -13.98
CA ASP A 239 -11.48 12.75 -14.14
C ASP A 239 -10.42 11.63 -14.19
N GLY A 240 -10.84 10.36 -14.16
CA GLY A 240 -9.98 9.19 -14.27
C GLY A 240 -10.34 8.08 -13.28
N PHE A 241 -9.77 6.89 -13.50
CA PHE A 241 -9.83 5.75 -12.58
C PHE A 241 -8.63 4.83 -12.79
N ALA A 242 -8.18 4.12 -11.75
CA ALA A 242 -7.12 3.11 -11.89
C ALA A 242 -7.63 1.83 -12.55
N ARG A 243 -8.83 1.38 -12.17
CA ARG A 243 -9.47 0.21 -12.79
C ARG A 243 -10.99 0.25 -12.64
N LEU A 244 -11.71 -0.14 -13.69
CA LEU A 244 -13.16 -0.34 -13.68
C LEU A 244 -13.49 -1.81 -14.02
N GLY A 245 -14.09 -2.52 -13.06
CA GLY A 245 -14.61 -3.87 -13.22
C GLY A 245 -16.14 -3.88 -13.14
N LEU A 246 -16.79 -4.65 -14.00
CA LEU A 246 -18.24 -4.85 -14.02
C LEU A 246 -18.55 -6.34 -13.98
N ILE A 247 -19.40 -6.77 -13.04
CA ILE A 247 -19.92 -8.16 -13.02
C ILE A 247 -20.81 -8.40 -14.25
N GLY A 248 -20.59 -9.50 -14.95
CA GLY A 248 -21.45 -9.86 -16.07
C GLY A 248 -20.88 -10.93 -17.00
N SER A 249 -21.75 -11.50 -17.82
CA SER A 249 -21.35 -12.36 -18.93
C SER A 249 -20.67 -11.54 -20.04
N ALA A 250 -19.94 -12.24 -20.92
CA ALA A 250 -19.33 -11.63 -22.11
C ALA A 250 -20.37 -10.86 -22.96
N THR A 251 -21.58 -11.39 -23.09
CA THR A 251 -22.69 -10.74 -23.80
C THR A 251 -23.14 -9.43 -23.13
N LYS A 252 -23.27 -9.41 -21.79
CA LYS A 252 -23.61 -8.19 -21.04
C LYS A 252 -22.51 -7.13 -21.23
N ALA A 253 -21.25 -7.54 -21.10
CA ALA A 253 -20.11 -6.66 -21.28
C ALA A 253 -20.04 -6.06 -22.70
N ALA A 254 -20.27 -6.87 -23.74
CA ALA A 254 -20.30 -6.40 -25.13
C ALA A 254 -21.41 -5.37 -25.36
N ARG A 255 -22.62 -5.62 -24.83
CA ARG A 255 -23.75 -4.68 -24.92
C ARG A 255 -23.45 -3.36 -24.22
N PHE A 256 -22.84 -3.40 -23.03
CA PHE A 256 -22.47 -2.20 -22.28
C PHE A 256 -21.41 -1.40 -23.03
N ARG A 257 -20.35 -2.05 -23.51
CA ARG A 257 -19.31 -1.37 -24.32
C ARG A 257 -19.90 -0.68 -25.55
N SER A 258 -20.82 -1.34 -26.26
CA SER A 258 -21.48 -0.74 -27.42
C SER A 258 -22.30 0.51 -27.07
N ARG A 259 -22.99 0.52 -25.93
CA ARG A 259 -23.83 1.65 -25.51
C ARG A 259 -23.01 2.80 -24.92
N LEU A 260 -21.96 2.47 -24.16
CA LEU A 260 -21.07 3.45 -23.56
C LEU A 260 -20.17 4.13 -24.59
N ALA A 261 -19.83 3.46 -25.70
CA ALA A 261 -19.07 4.07 -26.79
C ALA A 261 -19.84 5.14 -27.58
N THR A 262 -21.17 5.19 -27.44
CA THR A 262 -22.04 6.12 -28.16
C THR A 262 -22.70 7.17 -27.25
N ALA A 263 -22.34 7.21 -25.97
CA ALA A 263 -22.95 8.04 -24.91
C ALA A 263 -22.03 9.16 -24.41
#